data_AF-A0A7K3Y7D6-F1
#
_entry.id   AF-A0A7K3Y7D6-F1
#
_cell.length_a   1.000
_cell.length_b   1.000
_cell.length_c   1.000
_cell.angle_alpha   90.00
_cell.angle_beta   90.00
_cell.angle_gamma   90.00
#
_symmetry.space_group_name_H-M   'P 1'
#
loop_
_entity.id
_entity.type
_entity.pdbx_description
1 polymer ?
#
loop_
_entity_poly.entity_id
_entity_poly.type
_entity_poly.pdbx_seq_one_letter_code
_entity_poly.pdbx_strand_id
1 'polypeptide(L)' 'MEVAHVAARTKHSALHRYFVRLKRWIGYLKAVVALVRKILCLFWHFLIDQEFYKEHFQ' A
#
# COMPACT_ATOMS: atom_id res chain seq x y z
N MET A 1 -23.10 -15.29 -1.67
CA MET A 1 -22.81 -14.41 -2.83
C MET A 1 -21.96 -13.19 -2.43
N GLU A 2 -22.12 -12.62 -1.23
CA GLU A 2 -21.42 -11.39 -0.80
C GLU A 2 -19.88 -11.46 -0.81
N VAL A 3 -19.30 -12.55 -0.28
CA VAL A 3 -17.83 -12.67 -0.10
C VAL A 3 -17.09 -12.67 -1.44
N ALA A 4 -17.65 -13.27 -2.49
CA ALA A 4 -17.06 -13.29 -3.83
C ALA A 4 -17.06 -11.89 -4.48
N HIS A 5 -18.11 -11.10 -4.27
CA HIS A 5 -18.20 -9.73 -4.79
C HIS A 5 -17.28 -8.76 -4.03
N VAL A 6 -17.13 -8.94 -2.71
CA VAL A 6 -16.19 -8.17 -1.89
C VAL A 6 -14.74 -8.49 -2.28
N ALA A 7 -14.39 -9.77 -2.45
CA ALA A 7 -13.07 -10.20 -2.92
C ALA A 7 -12.77 -9.77 -4.37
N ALA A 8 -13.79 -9.69 -5.24
CA ALA A 8 -13.63 -9.12 -6.58
C ALA A 8 -13.39 -7.60 -6.55
N ARG A 9 -13.94 -6.87 -5.57
CA ARG A 9 -13.71 -5.43 -5.37
C ARG A 9 -12.35 -5.10 -4.74
N THR A 10 -11.81 -5.95 -3.86
CA THR A 10 -10.48 -5.73 -3.27
C THR A 10 -9.36 -5.86 -4.31
N LYS A 11 -9.55 -6.68 -5.34
CA LYS A 11 -8.73 -6.68 -6.58
C LYS A 11 -8.74 -5.34 -7.33
N HIS A 12 -9.59 -4.38 -6.98
CA HIS A 12 -9.62 -3.05 -7.60
C HIS A 12 -9.23 -1.94 -6.61
N SER A 13 -8.38 -2.26 -5.64
CA SER A 13 -7.81 -1.28 -4.73
C SER A 13 -7.06 -0.17 -5.48
N ALA A 14 -6.95 1.01 -4.87
CA ALA A 14 -6.17 2.12 -5.41
C ALA A 14 -4.71 1.71 -5.70
N LEU A 15 -4.15 0.83 -4.87
CA LEU A 15 -2.81 0.25 -5.03
C LEU A 15 -2.73 -0.67 -6.25
N HIS A 16 -3.72 -1.53 -6.48
CA HIS A 16 -3.72 -2.39 -7.66
C HIS A 16 -3.85 -1.59 -8.95
N ARG A 17 -4.70 -0.56 -8.98
CA ARG A 17 -4.78 0.36 -10.14
C ARG A 17 -3.48 1.12 -10.38
N TYR A 18 -2.82 1.58 -9.32
CA TYR A 18 -1.50 2.21 -9.40
C TYR A 18 -0.45 1.24 -9.97
N PHE A 19 -0.41 0.02 -9.43
CA PHE A 19 0.50 -1.04 -9.89
C PHE A 19 0.27 -1.43 -11.35
N VAL A 20 -0.99 -1.61 -11.77
CA VAL A 20 -1.32 -1.97 -13.16
C VAL A 20 -0.92 -0.87 -14.14
N ARG A 21 -1.15 0.40 -13.79
CA ARG A 21 -0.64 1.52 -14.60
C ARG A 21 0.88 1.46 -14.66
N LEU A 22 1.55 1.36 -13.52
CA LEU A 22 3.00 1.38 -13.44
C LEU A 22 3.64 0.21 -14.19
N LYS A 23 3.09 -0.99 -14.07
CA LYS A 23 3.50 -2.19 -14.82
C LYS A 23 3.46 -1.96 -16.33
N ARG A 24 2.45 -1.24 -16.84
CA ARG A 24 2.32 -0.94 -18.27
C ARG A 24 3.42 0.00 -18.77
N TRP A 25 3.93 0.89 -17.92
CA TRP A 25 4.96 1.88 -18.29
C TRP A 25 6.40 1.37 -18.10
N ILE A 26 6.70 0.66 -17.02
CA ILE A 26 8.09 0.30 -16.64
C ILE A 26 8.35 -1.21 -16.54
N GLY A 27 7.35 -2.05 -16.84
CA GLY A 27 7.45 -3.50 -16.74
C GLY A 27 7.24 -4.04 -15.32
N TYR A 28 7.09 -5.36 -15.19
CA TYR A 28 6.65 -6.02 -13.96
C TYR A 28 7.61 -5.83 -12.78
N LEU A 29 8.90 -6.16 -12.95
CA LEU A 29 9.89 -6.12 -11.86
C LEU A 29 10.07 -4.71 -11.30
N LYS A 30 10.21 -3.71 -12.17
CA LYS A 30 10.36 -2.31 -11.76
C LYS A 30 9.09 -1.78 -11.07
N ALA A 31 7.91 -2.21 -11.53
CA ALA A 31 6.65 -1.84 -10.89
C ALA A 31 6.49 -2.45 -9.48
N VAL A 32 6.94 -3.68 -9.25
CA VAL A 32 6.92 -4.31 -7.91
C VAL A 32 7.83 -3.54 -6.96
N VAL A 33 9.07 -3.24 -7.36
CA VAL A 33 10.02 -2.49 -6.52
C VAL A 33 9.49 -1.10 -6.16
N ALA A 34 8.90 -0.39 -7.14
CA ALA A 34 8.31 0.92 -6.90
C ALA A 34 7.08 0.86 -5.96
N LEU A 35 6.25 -0.18 -6.08
CA LEU A 35 5.13 -0.40 -5.17
C LEU A 35 5.62 -0.68 -3.74
N VAL A 36 6.61 -1.56 -3.58
CA VAL A 36 7.22 -1.89 -2.28
C VAL A 36 7.82 -0.63 -1.64
N ARG A 37 8.55 0.20 -2.40
CA ARG A 37 9.11 1.46 -1.88
C ARG A 37 8.02 2.39 -1.34
N LYS A 38 6.89 2.51 -2.05
CA LYS A 38 5.77 3.36 -1.61
C LYS A 38 5.10 2.83 -0.34
N ILE A 39 4.99 1.51 -0.22
CA ILE A 39 4.46 0.86 0.99
C ILE A 39 5.45 0.99 2.16
N LEU A 40 6.74 0.77 1.91
CA LEU A 40 7.80 0.91 2.92
C LEU A 40 7.87 2.35 3.45
N CYS A 41 7.76 3.37 2.58
CA CYS A 41 7.68 4.75 3.03
C CYS A 41 6.43 5.01 3.89
N LEU A 42 5.29 4.38 3.57
CA LEU A 42 4.08 4.49 4.39
C LEU A 42 4.29 3.87 5.77
N PHE A 43 4.88 2.68 5.84
CA PHE A 43 5.25 2.04 7.11
C PHE A 43 6.28 2.83 7.89
N TRP A 44 7.31 3.35 7.22
CA TRP A 44 8.34 4.17 7.83
C TRP A 44 7.75 5.44 8.44
N HIS A 45 6.90 6.13 7.68
CA HIS A 45 6.18 7.29 8.18
C HIS A 45 5.29 6.91 9.37
N PHE A 46 4.55 5.81 9.29
CA PHE A 46 3.70 5.35 10.37
C PHE A 46 4.48 4.95 11.64
N LEU A 47 5.62 4.29 11.48
CA LEU A 47 6.46 3.82 12.57
C LEU A 47 7.16 4.99 13.27
N ILE A 48 7.59 6.00 12.52
CA ILE A 48 8.17 7.23 13.07
C ILE A 48 7.09 8.13 13.68
N ASP A 49 5.92 8.23 13.06
CA ASP A 49 4.79 9.02 13.58
C ASP A 49 4.26 8.42 14.90
N GLN A 50 4.44 7.11 15.10
CA GLN A 50 4.19 6.45 16.40
C GLN A 50 5.17 6.85 17.51
N GLU A 51 6.26 7.58 17.25
CA GLU A 51 7.07 8.19 18.32
C GLU A 51 6.37 9.41 18.97
N PHE A 52 5.30 9.93 18.33
CA PHE A 52 4.35 10.87 18.93
C PHE A 52 3.17 10.18 19.63
N TYR A 53 3.25 8.87 19.89
CA TYR A 53 2.44 8.26 20.95
C TYR A 53 2.97 8.75 22.29
N LYS A 54 2.58 10.00 22.59
CA LYS A 54 2.69 10.70 23.85
C LYS A 54 2.64 9.71 25.00
N GLU A 55 3.81 9.48 25.57
CA GLU A 55 3.96 8.90 26.89
C GLU A 55 3.42 9.91 27.91
N HIS A 56 2.09 10.06 27.95
CA HIS A 56 1.39 10.61 29.10
C HIS A 56 1.35 9.49 30.14
N PHE A 57 2.47 9.28 30.81
CA PHE A 57 2.44 8.71 32.16
C PHE A 57 1.96 9.82 33.09
N GLN A 58 0.90 9.46 33.80
CA GLN A 58 0.22 10.16 34.87
C GLN A 58 1.16 10.48 36.04
#